data_AF-A0A931VMH2-F1
#
_entry.id   AF-A0A931VMH2-F1
#
_cell.length_a   1.000
_cell.length_b   1.000
_cell.length_c   1.000
_cell.angle_alpha   90.00
_cell.angle_beta   90.00
_cell.angle_gamma   90.00
#
_symmetry.space_group_name_H-M   'P 1'
#
loop_
_entity.id
_entity.type
_entity.pdbx_description
1 polymer ?
#
loop_
_entity_poly.entity_id
_entity_poly.type
_entity_poly.pdbx_seq_one_letter_code
_entity_poly.pdbx_strand_id
1 'polypeptide(L)'
;MSTATKCRPGGHDCWEQVVAPPPVGAAPSLGPLAILEAFDHLDAVWRARGANHPRLVELKSAYSTGILGLACTNRDEFQRFNGSLADLLDHMKIGDELLSQEATKQSRDGSLQRFKAWAMASLQEDDQAQAIEALKKLQQIRMLRNHFLHSGASSKLPNSLAVLGISYPPDWGQA
;
A
#
# COMPACT_ATOMS: atom_id res chain seq x y z
N MET A 1 -15.23 -26.67 32.64
CA MET A 1 -14.25 -27.08 31.60
C MET A 1 -12.89 -26.61 32.08
N SER A 2 -11.98 -27.55 32.32
CA SER A 2 -10.71 -27.36 33.01
C SER A 2 -9.72 -26.54 32.17
N THR A 3 -9.32 -25.36 32.63
CA THR A 3 -8.23 -24.56 32.04
C THR A 3 -6.90 -25.07 32.57
N ALA A 4 -6.42 -26.17 32.02
CA ALA A 4 -5.06 -26.64 32.24
C ALA A 4 -4.24 -26.54 30.95
N THR A 5 -3.00 -26.09 31.08
CA THR A 5 -1.87 -26.23 30.13
C THR A 5 -1.62 -25.07 29.15
N LYS A 6 -1.00 -23.98 29.63
CA LYS A 6 -0.14 -23.10 28.80
C LYS A 6 1.16 -22.69 29.52
N CYS A 7 1.58 -23.44 30.54
CA CYS A 7 2.84 -23.21 31.23
C CYS A 7 3.80 -24.37 30.96
N ARG A 8 5.06 -24.08 30.65
CA ARG A 8 6.13 -25.08 30.50
C ARG A 8 7.33 -24.71 31.39
N PRO A 9 8.12 -25.67 31.89
CA PRO A 9 9.34 -25.37 32.61
C PRO A 9 10.38 -24.73 31.66
N GLY A 10 10.86 -23.53 31.99
CA GLY A 10 11.84 -22.77 31.19
C GLY A 10 13.31 -23.02 31.57
N GLY A 11 13.56 -23.90 32.55
CA GLY A 11 14.86 -24.06 33.19
C GLY A 11 15.07 -23.06 34.35
N HIS A 12 15.96 -23.39 35.30
CA HIS A 12 16.22 -22.62 36.53
C HIS A 12 14.95 -22.16 37.29
N ASP A 13 14.20 -23.12 37.85
CA ASP A 13 13.03 -22.91 38.73
C ASP A 13 11.92 -21.96 38.23
N CYS A 14 11.96 -21.53 36.95
CA CYS A 14 10.99 -20.61 36.39
C CYS A 14 10.00 -21.31 35.46
N TRP A 15 8.74 -20.88 35.53
CA TRP A 15 7.66 -21.31 34.64
C TRP A 15 7.50 -20.27 33.52
N GLU A 16 7.54 -20.73 32.27
CA GLU A 16 7.24 -19.90 31.11
C GLU A 16 5.76 -20.02 30.75
N GLN A 17 5.07 -18.89 30.62
CA GLN A 17 3.73 -18.83 30.06
C GLN A 17 3.81 -18.70 28.53
N VAL A 18 3.25 -19.67 27.81
CA VAL A 18 3.09 -19.60 26.36
C VAL A 18 1.92 -18.65 26.05
N VAL A 19 2.26 -17.40 25.75
CA VAL A 19 1.30 -16.39 25.30
C VAL A 19 1.16 -16.53 23.78
N ALA A 20 -0.04 -16.84 23.30
CA ALA A 20 -0.33 -16.74 21.87
C ALA A 20 -0.25 -15.25 21.48
N PRO A 21 0.40 -14.89 20.36
CA PRO A 21 0.38 -13.51 19.90
C PRO A 21 -1.08 -13.05 19.76
N PRO A 22 -1.39 -11.79 20.08
CA PRO A 22 -2.74 -11.27 19.88
C PRO A 22 -3.12 -11.50 18.40
N PRO A 23 -4.36 -11.91 18.11
CA PRO A 23 -4.81 -12.00 16.74
C PRO A 23 -4.58 -10.64 16.08
N VAL A 24 -3.83 -10.63 14.98
CA VAL A 24 -3.69 -9.43 14.14
C VAL A 24 -5.11 -9.02 13.80
N GLY A 25 -5.55 -7.85 14.29
CA GLY A 25 -6.91 -7.39 14.11
C GLY A 25 -7.25 -7.40 12.62
N ALA A 26 -8.36 -8.06 12.25
CA ALA A 26 -8.83 -8.06 10.88
C ALA A 26 -8.95 -6.61 10.41
N ALA A 27 -8.39 -6.31 9.22
CA ALA A 27 -8.58 -5.00 8.62
C ALA A 27 -10.10 -4.73 8.51
N PRO A 28 -10.56 -3.49 8.76
CA PRO A 28 -11.96 -3.17 8.59
C PRO A 28 -12.40 -3.56 7.19
N SER A 29 -13.55 -4.24 7.08
CA SER A 29 -14.12 -4.60 5.78
C SER A 29 -14.43 -3.32 5.02
N LEU A 30 -13.64 -3.07 3.98
CA LEU A 30 -13.85 -1.95 3.08
C LEU A 30 -14.94 -2.32 2.08
N GLY A 31 -15.87 -1.40 1.82
CA GLY A 31 -16.87 -1.58 0.78
C GLY A 31 -16.22 -1.66 -0.61
N PRO A 32 -16.92 -2.22 -1.61
CA PRO A 32 -16.37 -2.40 -2.96
C PRO A 32 -15.97 -1.10 -3.66
N LEU A 33 -16.43 0.05 -3.19
CA LEU A 33 -16.10 1.36 -3.76
C LEU A 33 -15.04 2.12 -2.95
N ALA A 34 -14.57 1.59 -1.82
CA ALA A 34 -13.70 2.33 -0.90
C ALA A 34 -12.39 2.80 -1.54
N ILE A 35 -11.80 2.02 -2.44
CA ILE A 35 -10.59 2.43 -3.16
C ILE A 35 -10.90 3.59 -4.12
N LEU A 36 -12.05 3.54 -4.80
CA LEU A 36 -12.47 4.61 -5.72
C LEU A 36 -12.72 5.91 -4.94
N GLU A 37 -13.44 5.81 -3.82
CA GLU A 37 -13.70 6.94 -2.91
C GLU A 37 -12.40 7.53 -2.36
N ALA A 38 -11.40 6.70 -2.02
CA ALA A 38 -10.10 7.16 -1.55
C ALA A 38 -9.34 7.95 -2.62
N PHE A 39 -9.41 7.51 -3.89
CA PHE A 39 -8.80 8.25 -5.00
C PHE A 39 -9.54 9.56 -5.32
N ASP A 40 -10.87 9.56 -5.27
CA ASP A 40 -11.67 10.78 -5.45
C ASP A 40 -11.40 11.79 -4.33
N HIS A 41 -11.29 11.32 -3.09
CA HIS A 41 -10.91 12.17 -1.96
C HIS A 41 -9.51 12.75 -2.14
N LEU A 42 -8.53 11.92 -2.53
CA LEU A 42 -7.16 12.36 -2.77
C LEU A 42 -7.10 13.40 -3.90
N ASP A 43 -7.83 13.20 -4.99
CA ASP A 43 -7.91 14.16 -6.10
C ASP A 43 -8.59 15.47 -5.69
N ALA A 44 -9.65 15.40 -4.87
CA ALA A 44 -10.31 16.58 -4.34
C ALA A 44 -9.37 17.41 -3.45
N VAL A 45 -8.64 16.76 -2.55
CA VAL A 45 -7.63 17.42 -1.69
C VAL A 45 -6.51 18.01 -2.53
N TRP A 46 -6.02 17.26 -3.54
CA TRP A 46 -5.01 17.73 -4.48
C TRP A 46 -5.43 19.03 -5.18
N ARG A 47 -6.63 19.04 -5.75
CA ARG A 47 -7.18 20.20 -6.47
C ARG A 47 -7.46 21.39 -5.55
N ALA A 48 -7.83 21.13 -4.31
CA ALA A 48 -8.03 22.18 -3.32
C ALA A 48 -6.70 22.87 -2.94
N ARG A 49 -5.59 22.12 -2.91
CA ARG A 49 -4.27 22.64 -2.51
C ARG A 49 -3.54 23.39 -3.63
N GLY A 50 -3.90 23.20 -4.89
CA GLY A 50 -3.36 24.05 -5.95
C GLY A 50 -4.42 24.37 -7.00
N ALA A 51 -4.82 25.63 -7.00
CA ALA A 51 -6.07 26.13 -7.60
C ALA A 51 -6.19 25.95 -9.13
N ASN A 52 -5.19 25.39 -9.82
CA ASN A 52 -5.20 25.21 -11.27
C ASN A 52 -4.51 23.92 -11.75
N HIS A 53 -4.23 22.95 -10.88
CA HIS A 53 -3.59 21.71 -11.34
C HIS A 53 -4.57 20.80 -12.08
N PRO A 54 -4.10 20.06 -13.09
CA PRO A 54 -4.86 18.96 -13.65
C PRO A 54 -5.18 17.92 -12.57
N ARG A 55 -6.15 17.04 -12.88
CA ARG A 55 -6.48 15.88 -12.05
C ARG A 55 -5.20 15.13 -11.69
N LEU A 56 -5.06 14.78 -10.41
CA LEU A 56 -3.92 14.02 -9.91
C LEU A 56 -3.86 12.66 -10.59
N VAL A 57 -5.01 12.02 -10.74
CA VAL A 57 -5.15 10.69 -11.33
C VAL A 57 -6.02 10.79 -12.56
N GLU A 58 -5.53 10.26 -13.67
CA GLU A 58 -6.32 10.06 -14.87
C GLU A 58 -6.65 8.58 -15.05
N LEU A 59 -7.94 8.29 -15.23
CA LEU A 59 -8.40 6.94 -15.49
C LEU A 59 -7.94 6.51 -16.88
N LYS A 60 -7.01 5.55 -16.93
CA LYS A 60 -6.58 4.95 -18.19
C LYS A 60 -7.66 4.04 -18.79
N SER A 61 -8.38 3.32 -17.94
CA SER A 61 -9.43 2.38 -18.34
C SER A 61 -10.43 2.20 -17.20
N ALA A 62 -11.73 2.34 -17.52
CA ALA A 62 -12.80 2.11 -16.57
C ALA A 62 -12.77 0.67 -16.01
N TYR A 63 -12.39 -0.32 -16.84
CA TYR A 63 -12.25 -1.70 -16.39
C TYR A 63 -11.11 -1.86 -15.38
N SER A 64 -9.91 -1.37 -15.70
CA SER A 64 -8.73 -1.50 -14.82
C SER A 64 -8.93 -0.83 -13.46
N THR A 65 -9.72 0.26 -13.42
CA THR A 65 -10.08 0.92 -12.17
C THR A 65 -11.22 0.19 -11.45
N GLY A 66 -12.24 -0.27 -12.18
CA GLY A 66 -13.38 -0.99 -11.59
C GLY A 66 -12.99 -2.31 -10.92
N ILE A 67 -12.01 -3.03 -11.47
CA ILE A 67 -11.55 -4.29 -10.86
C ILE A 67 -10.88 -4.11 -9.49
N LEU A 68 -10.43 -2.90 -9.13
CA LEU A 68 -9.87 -2.63 -7.81
C LEU A 68 -10.92 -2.72 -6.71
N GLY A 69 -12.20 -2.60 -7.05
CA GLY A 69 -13.31 -2.77 -6.11
C GLY A 69 -13.75 -4.21 -5.89
N LEU A 70 -13.15 -5.16 -6.61
CA LEU A 70 -13.52 -6.58 -6.52
C LEU A 70 -12.64 -7.29 -5.49
N ALA A 71 -13.26 -8.21 -4.74
CA ALA A 71 -12.49 -9.15 -3.94
C ALA A 71 -11.68 -10.06 -4.86
N CYS A 72 -10.42 -10.34 -4.49
CA CYS A 72 -9.67 -11.42 -5.10
C CYS A 72 -10.07 -12.75 -4.44
N THR A 73 -10.03 -13.84 -5.19
CA THR A 73 -10.33 -15.19 -4.68
C THR A 73 -9.17 -16.16 -4.90
N ASN A 74 -8.17 -15.74 -5.67
CA ASN A 74 -6.99 -16.51 -5.99
C ASN A 74 -5.79 -15.60 -6.29
N ARG A 75 -4.62 -16.23 -6.39
CA ARG A 75 -3.34 -15.56 -6.65
C ARG A 75 -3.31 -14.76 -7.96
N ASP A 76 -3.90 -15.29 -9.03
CA ASP A 76 -3.84 -14.65 -10.35
C ASP A 76 -4.68 -13.37 -10.39
N GLU A 77 -5.85 -13.40 -9.74
CA GLU A 77 -6.68 -12.23 -9.53
C GLU A 77 -5.96 -11.17 -8.69
N PHE A 78 -5.35 -11.58 -7.56
CA PHE A 78 -4.57 -10.66 -6.73
C PHE A 78 -3.43 -10.02 -7.52
N GLN A 79 -2.67 -10.81 -8.28
CA GLN A 79 -1.57 -10.31 -9.11
C GLN A 79 -2.09 -9.31 -10.16
N ARG A 80 -3.21 -9.61 -10.82
CA ARG A 80 -3.86 -8.72 -11.79
C ARG A 80 -4.34 -7.41 -11.16
N PHE A 81 -4.97 -7.49 -9.98
CA PHE A 81 -5.51 -6.33 -9.27
C PHE A 81 -4.37 -5.45 -8.72
N ASN A 82 -3.36 -6.05 -8.11
CA ASN A 82 -2.13 -5.36 -7.68
C ASN A 82 -1.42 -4.69 -8.86
N GLY A 83 -1.35 -5.36 -10.02
CA GLY A 83 -0.84 -4.78 -11.26
C GLY A 83 -1.63 -3.54 -11.70
N SER A 84 -2.97 -3.64 -11.69
CA SER A 84 -3.85 -2.52 -12.06
C SER A 84 -3.75 -1.34 -11.10
N LEU A 85 -3.56 -1.59 -9.80
CA LEU A 85 -3.32 -0.56 -8.81
C LEU A 85 -1.96 0.11 -9.03
N ALA A 86 -0.90 -0.67 -9.25
CA ALA A 86 0.42 -0.13 -9.53
C ALA A 86 0.43 0.71 -10.82
N ASP A 87 -0.31 0.28 -11.86
CA ASP A 87 -0.48 1.05 -13.08
C ASP A 87 -1.22 2.36 -12.81
N LEU A 88 -2.29 2.36 -12.01
CA LEU A 88 -3.00 3.58 -11.63
C LEU A 88 -2.06 4.58 -10.90
N LEU A 89 -1.23 4.08 -9.99
CA LEU A 89 -0.23 4.89 -9.28
C LEU A 89 0.85 5.44 -10.24
N ASP A 90 1.31 4.63 -11.20
CA ASP A 90 2.30 5.04 -12.21
C ASP A 90 1.76 6.18 -13.11
N HIS A 91 0.43 6.35 -13.23
CA HIS A 91 -0.21 7.41 -14.04
C HIS A 91 -0.57 8.67 -13.26
N MET A 92 -0.18 8.82 -11.99
CA MET A 92 -0.40 10.08 -11.29
C MET A 92 0.42 11.21 -11.93
N LYS A 93 -0.22 12.37 -12.13
CA LYS A 93 0.37 13.52 -12.79
C LYS A 93 0.70 14.61 -11.77
N ILE A 94 2.00 14.77 -11.54
CA ILE A 94 2.57 15.90 -10.80
C ILE A 94 3.29 16.75 -11.81
N GLY A 95 2.87 17.99 -12.02
CA GLY A 95 3.51 18.90 -12.97
C GLY A 95 4.88 19.39 -12.50
N ASP A 96 5.77 19.75 -13.42
CA ASP A 96 7.10 20.28 -13.09
C ASP A 96 7.02 21.64 -12.39
N GLU A 97 5.95 22.40 -12.64
CA GLU A 97 5.67 23.69 -12.00
C GLU A 97 5.45 23.59 -10.49
N LEU A 98 5.18 22.39 -9.98
CA LEU A 98 4.96 22.09 -8.58
C LEU A 98 6.22 21.62 -7.83
N LEU A 99 7.33 21.47 -8.55
CA LEU A 99 8.58 20.92 -8.03
C LEU A 99 9.70 21.96 -8.14
N SER A 100 10.63 21.96 -7.18
CA SER A 100 11.88 22.70 -7.34
C SER A 100 12.73 22.09 -8.46
N GLN A 101 13.68 22.86 -9.01
CA GLN A 101 14.54 22.36 -10.09
C GLN A 101 15.35 21.12 -9.65
N GLU A 102 15.82 21.10 -8.40
CA GLU A 102 16.49 19.96 -7.78
C GLU A 102 15.54 18.76 -7.67
N ALA A 103 14.31 18.99 -7.19
CA ALA A 103 13.29 17.95 -7.07
C ALA A 103 12.93 17.35 -8.42
N THR A 104 12.76 18.17 -9.46
CA THR A 104 12.45 17.72 -10.82
C THR A 104 13.55 16.80 -11.37
N LYS A 105 14.83 17.12 -11.13
CA LYS A 105 15.95 16.28 -11.54
C LYS A 105 15.98 14.94 -10.80
N GLN A 106 15.72 14.94 -9.49
CA GLN A 106 15.76 13.75 -8.64
C GLN A 106 14.55 12.83 -8.78
N SER A 107 13.43 13.34 -9.30
CA SER A 107 12.15 12.62 -9.40
C SER A 107 11.76 12.25 -10.83
N ARG A 108 12.72 12.30 -11.76
CA ARG A 108 12.49 11.94 -13.18
C ARG A 108 11.90 10.53 -13.38
N ASP A 109 12.13 9.61 -12.45
CA ASP A 109 11.90 8.18 -12.65
C ASP A 109 10.59 7.63 -12.03
N GLY A 110 9.65 8.49 -11.60
CA GLY A 110 8.32 7.99 -11.24
C GLY A 110 7.36 8.96 -10.55
N SER A 111 6.07 8.78 -10.84
CA SER A 111 4.95 9.56 -10.30
C SER A 111 4.94 9.63 -8.77
N LEU A 112 5.14 8.51 -8.06
CA LEU A 112 5.22 8.46 -6.60
C LEU A 112 6.40 9.26 -6.03
N GLN A 113 7.52 9.29 -6.73
CA GLN A 113 8.69 10.06 -6.30
C GLN A 113 8.47 11.56 -6.50
N ARG A 114 7.79 11.95 -7.59
CA ARG A 114 7.35 13.33 -7.82
C ARG A 114 6.35 13.77 -6.75
N PHE A 115 5.39 12.90 -6.42
CA PHE A 115 4.42 13.16 -5.35
C PHE A 115 5.13 13.35 -4.01
N LYS A 116 6.10 12.50 -3.69
CA LYS A 116 6.92 12.63 -2.47
C LYS A 116 7.63 13.98 -2.42
N ALA A 117 8.28 14.37 -3.51
CA ALA A 117 9.01 15.64 -3.57
C ALA A 117 8.06 16.85 -3.38
N TRP A 118 6.89 16.82 -4.02
CA TRP A 118 5.86 17.83 -3.81
C TRP A 118 5.38 17.86 -2.35
N ALA A 119 5.11 16.69 -1.74
CA ALA A 119 4.62 16.59 -0.38
C ALA A 119 5.63 17.17 0.63
N MET A 120 6.91 16.89 0.45
CA MET A 120 7.99 17.45 1.28
C MET A 120 8.14 18.97 1.13
N ALA A 121 7.81 19.52 -0.04
CA ALA A 121 7.88 20.96 -0.28
C ALA A 121 6.63 21.73 0.17
N SER A 122 5.47 21.06 0.20
CA SER A 122 4.16 21.73 0.29
C SER A 122 3.36 21.43 1.55
N LEU A 123 3.71 20.38 2.30
CA LEU A 123 3.04 19.99 3.54
C LEU A 123 3.78 20.53 4.78
N GLN A 124 3.06 20.68 5.89
CA GLN A 124 3.67 20.96 7.20
C GLN A 124 4.41 19.71 7.72
N GLU A 125 5.38 19.88 8.61
CA GLU A 125 6.27 18.79 9.06
C GLU A 125 5.52 17.55 9.59
N ASP A 126 4.46 17.75 10.38
CA ASP A 126 3.63 16.66 10.89
C ASP A 126 2.91 15.89 9.76
N ASP A 127 2.35 16.63 8.79
CA ASP A 127 1.69 16.06 7.60
C ASP A 127 2.69 15.36 6.67
N GLN A 128 3.93 15.85 6.60
CA GLN A 128 4.99 15.27 5.78
C GLN A 128 5.32 13.84 6.24
N ALA A 129 5.48 13.65 7.54
CA ALA A 129 5.81 12.33 8.10
C ALA A 129 4.73 11.30 7.74
N GLN A 130 3.45 11.66 7.92
CA GLN A 130 2.33 10.79 7.58
C GLN A 130 2.26 10.51 6.08
N ALA A 131 2.44 11.52 5.23
CA ALA A 131 2.44 11.37 3.77
C ALA A 131 3.59 10.46 3.29
N ILE A 132 4.79 10.60 3.88
CA ILE A 132 5.95 9.76 3.54
C ILE A 132 5.69 8.29 3.89
N GLU A 133 5.11 8.01 5.06
CA GLU A 133 4.76 6.64 5.44
C GLU A 133 3.68 6.03 4.52
N ALA A 134 2.67 6.82 4.14
CA ALA A 134 1.68 6.38 3.15
C ALA A 134 2.32 6.09 1.79
N LEU A 135 3.20 6.96 1.30
CA LEU A 135 3.92 6.78 0.04
C LEU A 135 4.83 5.54 0.05
N LYS A 136 5.47 5.23 1.18
CA LYS A 136 6.25 4.00 1.34
C LYS A 136 5.35 2.78 1.10
N LYS A 137 4.15 2.74 1.68
CA LYS A 137 3.19 1.63 1.45
C LYS A 137 2.82 1.51 -0.04
N LEU A 138 2.54 2.63 -0.71
CA LEU A 138 2.23 2.64 -2.15
C LEU A 138 3.42 2.17 -3.01
N GLN A 139 4.65 2.53 -2.63
CA GLN A 139 5.86 2.03 -3.30
C GLN A 139 6.03 0.51 -3.13
N GLN A 140 5.64 -0.05 -1.97
CA GLN A 140 5.69 -1.50 -1.74
C GLN A 140 4.71 -2.27 -2.63
N ILE A 141 3.52 -1.72 -2.91
CA ILE A 141 2.56 -2.28 -3.89
C ILE A 141 3.20 -2.39 -5.28
N ARG A 142 3.94 -1.36 -5.70
CA ARG A 142 4.70 -1.35 -6.97
C ARG A 142 5.83 -2.39 -6.96
N MET A 143 6.56 -2.53 -5.86
CA MET A 143 7.59 -3.55 -5.72
C MET A 143 7.01 -4.96 -5.75
N LEU A 144 5.84 -5.16 -5.13
CA LEU A 144 5.14 -6.43 -5.12
C LEU A 144 4.77 -6.88 -6.53
N ARG A 145 4.32 -5.97 -7.41
CA ARG A 145 4.10 -6.26 -8.83
C ARG A 145 5.35 -6.86 -9.47
N ASN A 146 6.51 -6.24 -9.26
CA ASN A 146 7.77 -6.72 -9.84
C ASN A 146 8.16 -8.10 -9.30
N HIS A 147 7.87 -8.40 -8.03
CA HIS A 147 8.14 -9.71 -7.44
C HIS A 147 7.27 -10.83 -8.03
N PHE A 148 6.04 -10.53 -8.44
CA PHE A 148 5.19 -11.50 -9.14
C PHE A 148 5.62 -11.76 -10.59
N LEU A 149 6.21 -10.76 -11.27
CA LEU A 149 6.58 -10.85 -12.68
C LEU A 149 7.91 -11.60 -12.93
N HIS A 150 8.80 -11.67 -11.95
CA HIS A 150 10.11 -12.30 -12.10
C HIS A 150 10.23 -13.53 -11.19
N SER A 151 10.38 -14.71 -11.80
CA SER A 151 10.47 -16.01 -11.10
C SER A 151 11.58 -16.08 -10.02
N GLY A 152 12.65 -15.29 -10.16
CA GLY A 152 13.74 -15.18 -9.17
C GLY A 152 13.41 -14.35 -7.91
N ALA A 153 12.30 -13.62 -7.89
CA ALA A 153 11.89 -12.79 -6.75
C ALA A 153 11.01 -13.52 -5.71
N SER A 154 10.73 -14.82 -5.96
CA SER A 154 9.90 -15.68 -5.10
C SER A 154 10.37 -15.70 -3.63
N SER A 155 11.67 -15.57 -3.36
CA SER A 155 12.22 -15.55 -2.00
C SER A 155 11.91 -14.28 -1.20
N LYS A 156 11.58 -13.15 -1.87
CA LYS A 156 11.26 -11.86 -1.23
C LYS A 156 9.76 -11.61 -1.09
N LEU A 157 8.94 -12.47 -1.70
CA LEU A 157 7.49 -12.35 -1.70
C LEU A 157 6.88 -12.38 -0.29
N PRO A 158 7.25 -13.30 0.63
CA PRO A 158 6.68 -13.32 1.98
C PRO A 158 6.91 -12.03 2.75
N ASN A 159 8.13 -11.47 2.68
CA ASN A 159 8.45 -10.21 3.35
C ASN A 159 7.68 -9.03 2.75
N SER A 160 7.48 -9.02 1.43
CA SER A 160 6.74 -7.94 0.76
C SER A 160 5.26 -7.96 1.11
N LEU A 161 4.66 -9.15 1.22
CA LEU A 161 3.28 -9.33 1.67
C LEU A 161 3.10 -8.93 3.14
N ALA A 162 4.06 -9.30 4.01
CA ALA A 162 4.04 -8.94 5.42
C ALA A 162 4.05 -7.42 5.66
N VAL A 163 4.76 -6.65 4.83
CA VAL A 163 4.75 -5.17 4.89
C VAL A 163 3.36 -4.59 4.59
N LEU A 164 2.56 -5.28 3.79
CA LEU A 164 1.17 -4.92 3.50
C LEU A 164 0.18 -5.52 4.51
N GLY A 165 0.66 -6.23 5.53
CA GLY A 165 -0.19 -6.93 6.51
C GLY A 165 -0.81 -8.22 5.97
N ILE A 166 -0.37 -8.71 4.82
CA ILE A 166 -0.90 -9.94 4.20
C ILE A 166 -0.07 -11.12 4.72
N SER A 167 -0.76 -12.12 5.29
CA SER A 167 -0.12 -13.34 5.80
C SER A 167 0.42 -14.21 4.66
N TYR A 168 1.44 -15.04 4.95
CA TYR A 168 1.96 -16.02 4.00
C TYR A 168 1.86 -17.46 4.55
N PRO A 169 1.29 -18.41 3.80
CA PRO A 169 0.62 -18.23 2.50
C PRO A 169 -0.65 -17.36 2.64
N PRO A 170 -0.99 -16.53 1.64
CA PRO A 170 -2.19 -15.70 1.69
C PRO A 170 -3.46 -16.55 1.70
N ASP A 171 -4.41 -16.17 2.55
CA ASP A 171 -5.80 -16.59 2.40
C ASP A 171 -6.47 -15.62 1.43
N TRP A 172 -6.49 -15.97 0.14
CA TRP A 172 -7.02 -15.09 -0.90
C TRP A 172 -8.49 -14.73 -0.69
N GLY A 173 -9.26 -15.55 0.03
CA GLY A 173 -10.65 -15.22 0.36
C GLY A 173 -10.81 -14.14 1.44
N GLN A 174 -9.71 -13.74 2.10
CA GLN A 174 -9.67 -12.71 3.14
C GLN A 174 -8.56 -11.66 2.91
N ALA A 175 -7.90 -11.68 1.75
CA ALA A 175 -6.77 -10.80 1.40
C ALA A 175 -7.20 -9.50 0.73
#